data_AF-A0A6L7WR69-F1
#
_entry.id   AF-A0A6L7WR69-F1
#
_cell.length_a   1.000
_cell.length_b   1.000
_cell.length_c   1.000
_cell.angle_alpha   90.00
_cell.angle_beta   90.00
_cell.angle_gamma   90.00
#
_symmetry.space_group_name_H-M   'P 1'
#
loop_
_entity.id
_entity.type
_entity.pdbx_description
1 polymer ?
#
loop_
_entity_poly.entity_id
_entity_poly.type
_entity_poly.pdbx_seq_one_letter_code
_entity_poly.pdbx_strand_id
1 'polypeptide(L)'
;MEATLEMNPESCSADYVSGLLGAGINRISLGVQSFHDGELARLGRAHSVEQARAAFAATREAGCGNVSLDMMLWLPAQTRAACAASVEALVALAPEHASLYMLELYPNAPLREEAARRGWSQAPDEDAAAMYLDAFARTDAAGYEQYEISNVARPGRRSRHNLKYWRDGEWLGFGCGAHSTRGGVRWKNLSETARYVDAVERGAPVAETRRRLSVEERLGDALFTGLRLAEGIDVAVVGRRYGVDLEARYGADVGRFVDAGWMIAAGGRWRLTRAGMLISNELLSTFV
;
A
#
# COMPACT_ATOMS: atom_id res chain seq x y z
N MET A 1 20.31 4.10 3.67
CA MET A 1 19.49 2.86 3.74
C MET A 1 18.18 3.21 4.43
N GLU A 2 17.06 2.60 4.07
CA GLU A 2 15.80 2.73 4.80
C GLU A 2 15.55 1.45 5.61
N ALA A 3 15.23 1.60 6.89
CA ALA A 3 14.82 0.54 7.79
C ALA A 3 13.46 0.94 8.40
N THR A 4 12.41 0.25 7.96
CA THR A 4 11.02 0.59 8.27
C THR A 4 10.46 -0.41 9.28
N LEU A 5 9.72 0.08 10.27
CA LEU A 5 8.89 -0.73 11.16
C LEU A 5 7.42 -0.30 11.03
N GLU A 6 6.52 -1.27 10.93
CA GLU A 6 5.08 -1.06 11.08
C GLU A 6 4.67 -1.26 12.53
N MET A 7 3.79 -0.41 13.04
CA MET A 7 3.36 -0.44 14.43
C MET A 7 1.91 0.02 14.56
N ASN A 8 1.16 -0.64 15.44
CA ASN A 8 -0.16 -0.16 15.82
C ASN A 8 -0.05 0.92 16.92
N PRO A 9 -0.97 1.90 16.95
CA PRO A 9 -0.94 2.95 17.97
C PRO A 9 -0.92 2.46 19.42
N GLU A 10 -1.65 1.40 19.76
CA GLU A 10 -1.73 0.86 21.13
C GLU A 10 -0.41 0.25 21.64
N SER A 11 0.53 -0.04 20.73
CA SER A 11 1.85 -0.58 21.08
C SER A 11 2.94 0.49 21.08
N CYS A 12 2.58 1.77 20.86
CA CYS A 12 3.53 2.86 20.72
C CYS A 12 3.76 3.59 22.06
N SER A 13 5.00 3.59 22.54
CA SER A 13 5.47 4.46 23.62
C SER A 13 6.78 5.15 23.22
N ALA A 14 7.08 6.30 23.83
CA ALA A 14 8.31 7.04 23.53
C ALA A 14 9.57 6.19 23.78
N ASP A 15 9.61 5.42 24.87
CA ASP A 15 10.74 4.53 25.20
C ASP A 15 10.89 3.41 24.18
N TYR A 16 9.78 2.81 23.74
CA TYR A 16 9.81 1.76 22.73
C TYR A 16 10.32 2.31 21.40
N VAL A 17 9.83 3.48 20.97
CA VAL A 17 10.32 4.15 19.75
C VAL A 17 11.80 4.50 19.85
N SER A 18 12.24 5.07 20.98
CA SER A 18 13.65 5.40 21.20
C SER A 18 14.55 4.16 21.08
N GLY A 19 14.13 3.03 21.65
CA GLY A 19 14.83 1.75 21.51
C GLY A 19 14.91 1.27 20.05
N LEU A 20 13.82 1.39 19.29
CA LEU A 20 13.79 1.04 17.86
C LEU A 20 14.74 1.92 17.03
N LEU A 21 14.77 3.23 17.30
CA LEU A 21 15.69 4.15 16.64
C LEU A 21 17.15 3.82 16.99
N GLY A 22 17.42 3.48 18.25
CA GLY A 22 18.74 3.00 18.70
C GLY A 22 19.18 1.69 18.02
N ALA A 23 18.23 0.84 17.62
CA ALA A 23 18.48 -0.38 16.84
C ALA A 23 18.65 -0.11 15.32
N GLY A 24 18.55 1.14 14.88
CA GLY A 24 18.77 1.55 13.49
C GLY A 24 17.50 1.63 12.62
N ILE A 25 16.30 1.48 13.20
CA ILE A 25 15.05 1.82 12.52
C ILE A 25 15.04 3.33 12.26
N ASN A 26 14.63 3.74 11.06
CA ASN A 26 14.65 5.16 10.66
C ASN A 26 13.39 5.61 9.91
N ARG A 27 12.37 4.74 9.85
CA ARG A 27 11.03 5.04 9.39
C ARG A 27 10.02 4.22 10.18
N ILE A 28 8.93 4.85 10.62
CA ILE A 28 7.85 4.17 11.34
C ILE A 28 6.53 4.39 10.59
N SER A 29 5.78 3.32 10.33
CA SER A 29 4.42 3.37 9.78
C SER A 29 3.41 3.05 10.86
N LEU A 30 2.50 3.98 11.15
CA LEU A 30 1.46 3.84 12.15
C LEU A 30 0.12 3.52 11.49
N GLY A 31 -0.46 2.38 11.86
CA GLY A 31 -1.75 1.94 11.37
C GLY A 31 -2.95 2.68 11.99
N VAL A 32 -3.14 3.97 11.68
CA VAL A 32 -4.20 4.82 12.27
C VAL A 32 -5.60 4.45 11.79
N GLN A 33 -5.75 4.11 10.51
CA GLN A 33 -6.97 3.75 9.79
C GLN A 33 -8.00 4.87 9.64
N SER A 34 -8.39 5.56 10.71
CA SER A 34 -9.41 6.62 10.71
C SER A 34 -9.20 7.59 11.87
N PHE A 35 -9.62 8.85 11.70
CA PHE A 35 -9.72 9.83 12.80
C PHE A 35 -11.16 9.95 13.33
N HIS A 36 -11.95 8.87 13.23
CA HIS A 36 -13.30 8.77 13.78
C HIS A 36 -13.45 7.49 14.62
N ASP A 37 -13.70 7.63 15.94
CA ASP A 37 -13.75 6.47 16.86
C ASP A 37 -14.82 5.44 16.48
N GLY A 38 -15.97 5.90 15.97
CA GLY A 38 -17.01 5.00 15.47
C GLY A 38 -16.55 4.13 14.29
N GLU A 39 -15.62 4.61 13.46
CA GLU A 39 -15.04 3.83 12.36
C GLU A 39 -13.99 2.84 12.86
N LEU A 40 -13.15 3.26 13.82
CA LEU A 40 -12.17 2.41 14.48
C LEU A 40 -12.84 1.23 15.20
N ALA A 41 -13.94 1.49 15.92
CA ALA A 41 -14.73 0.46 16.57
C ALA A 41 -15.33 -0.54 15.56
N ARG A 42 -15.86 -0.05 14.42
CA ARG A 42 -16.36 -0.91 13.33
C ARG A 42 -15.27 -1.79 12.73
N LEU A 43 -14.04 -1.27 12.65
CA LEU A 43 -12.86 -2.00 12.18
C LEU A 43 -12.27 -2.95 13.23
N GLY A 44 -12.82 -3.00 14.45
CA GLY A 44 -12.27 -3.81 15.54
C GLY A 44 -10.89 -3.34 16.03
N ARG A 45 -10.58 -2.05 15.86
CA ARG A 45 -9.31 -1.48 16.33
C ARG A 45 -9.35 -1.28 17.84
N ALA A 46 -8.22 -1.62 18.48
CA ALA A 46 -8.06 -1.50 19.93
C ALA A 46 -7.75 -0.06 20.37
N HIS A 47 -7.29 0.79 19.45
CA HIS A 47 -6.95 2.18 19.72
C HIS A 47 -8.11 3.15 19.42
N SER A 48 -8.16 4.25 20.18
CA SER A 48 -8.97 5.43 19.89
C SER A 48 -8.23 6.44 19.02
N VAL A 49 -8.95 7.45 18.52
CA VAL A 49 -8.37 8.59 17.81
C VAL A 49 -7.35 9.34 18.66
N GLU A 50 -7.63 9.50 19.96
CA GLU A 50 -6.72 10.15 20.90
C GLU A 50 -5.41 9.35 21.03
N GLN A 51 -5.51 8.02 21.16
CA GLN A 51 -4.34 7.15 21.22
C GLN A 51 -3.53 7.17 19.92
N ALA A 52 -4.19 7.25 18.75
CA ALA A 52 -3.50 7.43 17.47
C ALA A 52 -2.70 8.74 17.41
N ARG A 53 -3.28 9.85 17.90
CA ARG A 53 -2.57 11.15 17.97
C ARG A 53 -1.41 11.10 18.96
N ALA A 54 -1.61 10.49 20.12
CA ALA A 54 -0.57 10.32 21.13
C ALA A 54 0.59 9.46 20.61
N ALA A 55 0.30 8.35 19.91
CA ALA A 55 1.31 7.49 19.30
C ALA A 55 2.15 8.24 18.25
N PHE A 56 1.51 9.08 17.43
CA PHE A 56 2.22 9.94 16.47
C PHE A 56 3.11 10.97 17.17
N ALA A 57 2.60 11.64 18.20
CA ALA A 57 3.35 12.61 18.99
C ALA A 57 4.57 11.96 19.66
N ALA A 58 4.38 10.84 20.36
CA ALA A 58 5.46 10.08 20.99
C ALA A 58 6.54 9.63 19.99
N THR A 59 6.12 9.24 18.78
CA THR A 59 7.05 8.86 17.71
C THR A 59 7.94 10.04 17.29
N ARG A 60 7.37 11.25 17.18
CA ARG A 60 8.12 12.46 16.86
C ARG A 60 9.01 12.91 18.02
N GLU A 61 8.50 12.88 19.24
CA GLU A 61 9.23 13.26 20.46
C GLU A 61 10.47 12.38 20.68
N ALA A 62 10.39 11.10 20.36
CA ALA A 62 11.52 10.18 20.37
C ALA A 62 12.58 10.47 19.28
N GLY A 63 12.31 11.40 18.35
CA GLY A 63 13.24 11.84 17.31
C GLY A 63 13.08 11.14 15.96
N CYS A 64 12.00 10.39 15.73
CA CYS A 64 11.75 9.79 14.42
C CYS A 64 11.32 10.86 13.41
N GLY A 65 12.21 11.20 12.49
CA GLY A 65 11.97 12.23 11.46
C GLY A 65 11.37 11.71 10.15
N ASN A 66 10.81 10.50 10.13
CA ASN A 66 10.17 9.91 8.96
C ASN A 66 9.02 9.00 9.39
N VAL A 67 7.85 9.59 9.58
CA VAL A 67 6.65 8.89 10.05
C VAL A 67 5.63 8.79 8.91
N SER A 68 5.05 7.60 8.77
CA SER A 68 3.93 7.31 7.89
C SER A 68 2.67 7.08 8.71
N LEU A 69 1.54 7.63 8.26
CA LEU A 69 0.23 7.30 8.80
C LEU A 69 -0.58 6.55 7.74
N ASP A 70 -1.03 5.34 8.08
CA ASP A 70 -1.81 4.49 7.18
C ASP A 70 -3.30 4.65 7.52
N MET A 71 -4.07 5.08 6.52
CA MET A 71 -5.49 5.41 6.60
C MET A 71 -6.29 4.51 5.64
N MET A 72 -7.55 4.29 5.99
CA MET A 72 -8.51 3.56 5.19
C MET A 72 -9.64 4.50 4.77
N LEU A 73 -9.99 4.46 3.50
CA LEU A 73 -11.10 5.16 2.87
C LEU A 73 -12.19 4.13 2.54
N TRP A 74 -13.41 4.62 2.34
CA TRP A 74 -14.57 3.82 1.95
C TRP A 74 -14.89 2.69 2.94
N LEU A 75 -14.78 3.02 4.24
CA LEU A 75 -15.11 2.12 5.34
C LEU A 75 -16.64 1.86 5.44
N PRO A 76 -17.08 0.77 6.08
CA PRO A 76 -18.50 0.52 6.30
C PRO A 76 -19.16 1.69 7.03
N ALA A 77 -20.29 2.17 6.50
CA ALA A 77 -21.02 3.34 6.98
C ALA A 77 -20.20 4.65 7.09
N GLN A 78 -19.06 4.77 6.40
CA GLN A 78 -18.32 6.03 6.32
C GLN A 78 -19.02 6.99 5.35
N THR A 79 -19.21 8.23 5.78
CA THR A 79 -19.76 9.29 4.94
C THR A 79 -18.63 10.08 4.28
N ARG A 80 -18.92 10.73 3.14
CA ARG A 80 -17.94 11.60 2.47
C ARG A 80 -17.38 12.67 3.43
N ALA A 81 -18.23 13.24 4.29
CA ALA A 81 -17.84 14.22 5.28
C ALA A 81 -16.89 13.65 6.35
N ALA A 82 -17.16 12.44 6.86
CA ALA A 82 -16.29 11.79 7.85
C ALA A 82 -14.92 11.41 7.25
N CYS A 83 -14.93 10.95 5.99
CA CYS A 83 -13.71 10.67 5.23
C CYS A 83 -12.87 11.96 5.06
N ALA A 84 -13.49 13.04 4.57
CA ALA A 84 -12.85 14.34 4.41
C ALA A 84 -12.24 14.86 5.73
N ALA A 85 -13.00 14.82 6.82
CA ALA A 85 -12.52 15.23 8.14
C ALA A 85 -11.33 14.38 8.62
N SER A 86 -11.31 13.08 8.31
CA SER A 86 -10.18 12.20 8.63
C SER A 86 -8.92 12.56 7.82
N VAL A 87 -9.08 12.90 6.54
CA VAL A 87 -7.95 13.36 5.70
C VAL A 87 -7.44 14.74 6.14
N GLU A 88 -8.32 15.65 6.54
CA GLU A 88 -7.93 16.93 7.13
C GLU A 88 -7.14 16.73 8.43
N ALA A 89 -7.58 15.82 9.30
CA ALA A 89 -6.87 15.47 10.52
C ALA A 89 -5.48 14.87 10.24
N LEU A 90 -5.38 13.99 9.25
CA LEU A 90 -4.10 13.44 8.76
C LEU A 90 -3.17 14.57 8.31
N VAL A 91 -3.65 15.47 7.45
CA VAL A 91 -2.88 16.60 6.92
C VAL A 91 -2.44 17.54 8.04
N ALA A 92 -3.29 17.81 9.03
CA ALA A 92 -2.98 18.67 10.17
C ALA A 92 -1.87 18.10 11.07
N LEU A 93 -1.76 16.77 11.20
CA LEU A 93 -0.63 16.12 11.87
C LEU A 93 0.68 16.24 11.08
N ALA A 94 0.59 16.48 9.78
CA ALA A 94 1.71 16.67 8.86
C ALA A 94 2.79 15.58 8.95
N PRO A 95 2.45 14.28 8.76
CA PRO A 95 3.44 13.21 8.67
C PRO A 95 4.31 13.35 7.42
N GLU A 96 5.48 12.72 7.37
CA GLU A 96 6.33 12.74 6.18
C GLU A 96 5.74 11.93 5.01
N HIS A 97 4.94 10.92 5.33
CA HIS A 97 4.31 10.01 4.39
C HIS A 97 2.88 9.66 4.85
N ALA A 98 2.01 9.31 3.92
CA ALA A 98 0.73 8.69 4.26
C ALA A 98 0.32 7.66 3.22
N SER A 99 -0.37 6.62 3.68
CA SER A 99 -1.03 5.64 2.83
C SER A 99 -2.54 5.81 2.98
N LEU A 100 -3.27 5.92 1.87
CA LEU A 100 -4.72 6.09 1.80
C LEU A 100 -5.28 4.93 0.98
N TYR A 101 -5.67 3.86 1.67
CA TYR A 101 -6.18 2.64 1.03
C TYR A 101 -7.69 2.67 0.92
N MET A 102 -8.24 2.34 -0.25
CA MET A 102 -9.66 1.99 -0.34
C MET A 102 -9.87 0.62 0.30
N LEU A 103 -10.88 0.48 1.16
CA LEU A 103 -11.18 -0.81 1.77
C LEU A 103 -11.67 -1.81 0.72
N GLU A 104 -10.92 -2.90 0.55
CA GLU A 104 -11.35 -4.08 -0.21
C GLU A 104 -11.80 -5.18 0.76
N LEU A 105 -13.05 -5.64 0.63
CA LEU A 105 -13.62 -6.72 1.43
C LEU A 105 -13.65 -8.03 0.64
N TYR A 106 -12.73 -8.95 0.97
CA TYR A 106 -12.76 -10.30 0.42
C TYR A 106 -13.98 -11.10 0.92
N PRO A 107 -14.46 -12.12 0.16
CA PRO A 107 -15.67 -12.89 0.51
C PRO A 107 -15.73 -13.43 1.94
N ASN A 108 -14.58 -13.80 2.52
CA ASN A 108 -14.49 -14.42 3.85
C ASN A 108 -13.87 -13.49 4.90
N ALA A 109 -13.89 -12.17 4.67
CA ALA A 109 -13.34 -11.22 5.64
C ALA A 109 -14.24 -11.14 6.89
N PRO A 110 -13.74 -11.30 8.13
CA PRO A 110 -14.54 -11.19 9.35
C PRO A 110 -15.34 -9.87 9.44
N LEU A 111 -14.77 -8.78 8.91
CA LEU A 111 -15.42 -7.47 8.84
C LEU A 111 -16.68 -7.50 7.97
N ARG A 112 -16.70 -8.29 6.89
CA ARG A 112 -17.87 -8.43 6.00
C ARG A 112 -19.02 -9.15 6.71
N GLU A 113 -18.71 -10.20 7.47
CA GLU A 113 -19.70 -10.92 8.28
C GLU A 113 -20.27 -10.04 9.40
N GLU A 114 -19.41 -9.28 10.09
CA GLU A 114 -19.83 -8.33 11.12
C GLU A 114 -20.71 -7.23 10.54
N ALA A 115 -20.30 -6.63 9.40
CA ALA A 115 -21.04 -5.57 8.73
C ALA A 115 -22.45 -6.05 8.33
N ALA A 116 -22.57 -7.26 7.77
CA ALA A 116 -23.86 -7.86 7.47
C ALA A 116 -24.73 -8.05 8.73
N ARG A 117 -24.15 -8.54 9.84
CA ARG A 117 -24.87 -8.76 11.10
C ARG A 117 -25.34 -7.46 11.75
N ARG A 118 -24.55 -6.40 11.63
CA ARG A 118 -24.80 -5.08 12.23
C ARG A 118 -25.61 -4.15 11.32
N GLY A 119 -25.89 -4.56 10.08
CA GLY A 119 -26.56 -3.72 9.09
C GLY A 119 -25.71 -2.54 8.61
N TRP A 120 -24.38 -2.64 8.69
CA TRP A 120 -23.48 -1.62 8.14
C TRP A 120 -23.33 -1.85 6.64
N SER A 121 -23.93 -0.97 5.83
CA SER A 121 -23.70 -0.97 4.39
C SER A 121 -22.39 -0.24 4.06
N GLN A 122 -21.70 -0.74 3.05
CA GLN A 122 -20.64 0.02 2.40
C GLN A 122 -21.29 1.20 1.65
N ALA A 123 -20.61 2.35 1.61
CA ALA A 123 -21.11 3.48 0.85
C ALA A 123 -21.19 3.12 -0.65
N PRO A 124 -22.07 3.75 -1.44
CA PRO A 124 -22.12 3.51 -2.89
C PRO A 124 -20.77 3.73 -3.58
N ASP A 125 -20.53 3.08 -4.72
CA ASP A 125 -19.27 3.21 -5.47
C ASP A 125 -18.99 4.66 -5.91
N GLU A 126 -20.04 5.45 -6.19
CA GLU A 126 -19.91 6.88 -6.46
C GLU A 126 -19.33 7.67 -5.27
N ASP A 127 -19.65 7.26 -4.04
CA ASP A 127 -19.06 7.83 -2.83
C ASP A 127 -17.60 7.41 -2.70
N ALA A 128 -17.27 6.16 -3.05
CA ALA A 128 -15.91 5.64 -3.07
C ALA A 128 -15.00 6.49 -3.97
N ALA A 129 -15.46 6.74 -5.20
CA ALA A 129 -14.77 7.57 -6.18
C ALA A 129 -14.56 9.00 -5.67
N ALA A 130 -15.61 9.62 -5.12
CA ALA A 130 -15.55 10.97 -4.60
C ALA A 130 -14.61 11.08 -3.39
N MET A 131 -14.65 10.12 -2.47
CA MET A 131 -13.75 10.06 -1.31
C MET A 131 -12.29 9.96 -1.73
N TYR A 132 -11.98 9.09 -2.68
CA TYR A 132 -10.62 8.96 -3.22
C TYR A 132 -10.14 10.28 -3.82
N LEU A 133 -10.89 10.84 -4.77
CA LEU A 133 -10.50 12.08 -5.46
C LEU A 133 -10.34 13.26 -4.49
N ASP A 134 -11.27 13.43 -3.54
CA ASP A 134 -11.20 14.49 -2.53
C ASP A 134 -10.01 14.30 -1.59
N ALA A 135 -9.75 13.07 -1.13
CA ALA A 135 -8.62 12.77 -0.26
C ALA A 135 -7.27 13.13 -0.91
N PHE A 136 -7.07 12.75 -2.17
CA PHE A 136 -5.85 13.08 -2.89
C PHE A 136 -5.75 14.56 -3.24
N ALA A 137 -6.85 15.24 -3.60
CA ALA A 137 -6.84 16.69 -3.81
C ALA A 137 -6.43 17.47 -2.55
N ARG A 138 -6.89 17.04 -1.36
CA ARG A 138 -6.52 17.65 -0.07
C ARG A 138 -5.05 17.44 0.28
N THR A 139 -4.51 16.25 0.01
CA THR A 139 -3.09 15.98 0.25
C THR A 139 -2.20 16.71 -0.75
N ASP A 140 -2.60 16.83 -2.01
CA ASP A 140 -1.93 17.66 -3.02
C ASP A 140 -1.88 19.14 -2.56
N ALA A 141 -3.01 19.69 -2.09
CA ALA A 141 -3.08 21.06 -1.57
C ALA A 141 -2.21 21.29 -0.32
N ALA A 142 -1.94 20.23 0.45
CA ALA A 142 -1.05 20.26 1.61
C ALA A 142 0.44 20.07 1.27
N GLY A 143 0.78 19.90 -0.01
CA GLY A 143 2.15 19.72 -0.49
C GLY A 143 2.68 18.29 -0.38
N TYR A 144 1.80 17.30 -0.39
CA TYR A 144 2.18 15.90 -0.63
C TYR A 144 2.12 15.59 -2.13
N GLU A 145 2.88 14.60 -2.55
CA GLU A 145 2.87 14.05 -3.90
C GLU A 145 2.34 12.62 -3.85
N GLN A 146 1.24 12.34 -4.55
CA GLN A 146 0.90 10.95 -4.83
C GLN A 146 1.94 10.35 -5.78
N TYR A 147 2.66 9.33 -5.31
CA TYR A 147 3.67 8.63 -6.10
C TYR A 147 3.26 7.21 -6.49
N GLU A 148 2.19 6.69 -5.88
CA GLU A 148 1.59 5.39 -6.14
C GLU A 148 0.08 5.45 -5.81
N ILE A 149 -0.75 4.57 -6.38
CA ILE A 149 -2.23 4.53 -6.23
C ILE A 149 -2.73 4.91 -4.82
N SER A 150 -2.12 4.36 -3.77
CA SER A 150 -2.53 4.57 -2.38
C SER A 150 -1.55 5.41 -1.57
N ASN A 151 -0.39 5.82 -2.11
CA ASN A 151 0.65 6.43 -1.30
C ASN A 151 0.96 7.87 -1.71
N VAL A 152 1.00 8.75 -0.70
CA VAL A 152 1.45 10.14 -0.82
C VAL A 152 2.65 10.38 0.09
N ALA A 153 3.54 11.29 -0.31
CA ALA A 153 4.68 11.67 0.51
C ALA A 153 5.05 13.13 0.32
N ARG A 154 5.65 13.73 1.35
CA ARG A 154 6.41 14.96 1.16
C ARG A 154 7.56 14.73 0.17
N PRO A 155 8.04 15.75 -0.56
CA PRO A 155 9.21 15.62 -1.41
C PRO A 155 10.39 14.99 -0.67
N GLY A 156 11.03 13.98 -1.27
CA GLY A 156 12.13 13.24 -0.67
C GLY A 156 11.76 12.21 0.40
N ARG A 157 10.46 12.01 0.70
CA ARG A 157 9.98 11.08 1.75
C ARG A 157 9.20 9.87 1.24
N ARG A 158 9.26 9.59 -0.06
CA ARG A 158 8.66 8.38 -0.66
C ARG A 158 9.29 7.13 -0.03
N SER A 159 8.44 6.13 0.28
CA SER A 159 8.88 4.87 0.91
C SER A 159 9.78 4.08 -0.05
N ARG A 160 11.06 3.91 0.32
CA ARG A 160 12.00 3.09 -0.47
C ARG A 160 11.62 1.62 -0.38
N HIS A 161 11.05 1.18 0.75
CA HIS A 161 10.48 -0.15 0.93
C HIS A 161 9.37 -0.41 -0.10
N ASN A 162 8.40 0.49 -0.25
CA ASN A 162 7.29 0.32 -1.19
C ASN A 162 7.78 0.38 -2.64
N LEU A 163 8.56 1.40 -2.98
CA LEU A 163 9.09 1.62 -4.34
C LEU A 163 9.89 0.43 -4.87
N LYS A 164 10.55 -0.32 -3.98
CA LYS A 164 11.28 -1.52 -4.36
C LYS A 164 10.35 -2.56 -4.99
N TYR A 165 9.22 -2.86 -4.36
CA TYR A 165 8.27 -3.85 -4.89
C TYR A 165 7.61 -3.34 -6.17
N TRP A 166 7.24 -2.05 -6.18
CA TRP A 166 6.58 -1.43 -7.33
C TRP A 166 7.47 -1.26 -8.57
N ARG A 167 8.80 -1.40 -8.42
CA ARG A 167 9.76 -1.36 -9.53
C ARG A 167 10.30 -2.75 -9.91
N ASP A 168 9.56 -3.81 -9.59
CA ASP A 168 9.97 -5.21 -9.77
C ASP A 168 11.38 -5.50 -9.21
N GLY A 169 11.61 -5.02 -7.99
CA GLY A 169 12.82 -5.29 -7.22
C GLY A 169 12.71 -6.61 -6.48
N GLU A 170 13.85 -7.28 -6.26
CA GLU A 170 13.92 -8.59 -5.59
C GLU A 170 14.01 -8.48 -4.07
N TRP A 171 13.47 -9.45 -3.33
CA TRP A 171 13.47 -9.44 -1.88
C TRP A 171 13.65 -10.82 -1.25
N LEU A 172 14.18 -10.79 -0.03
CA LEU A 172 14.25 -11.93 0.87
C LEU A 172 13.37 -11.63 2.06
N GLY A 173 12.42 -12.51 2.32
CA GLY A 173 11.57 -12.52 3.49
C GLY A 173 12.07 -13.52 4.51
N PHE A 174 12.07 -13.12 5.77
CA PHE A 174 12.45 -13.95 6.91
C PHE A 174 11.27 -14.04 7.87
N GLY A 175 11.12 -15.17 8.55
CA GLY A 175 10.01 -15.42 9.45
C GLY A 175 8.90 -16.28 8.85
N CYS A 176 7.96 -16.64 9.72
CA CYS A 176 6.76 -17.41 9.40
C CYS A 176 5.92 -16.70 8.33
N GLY A 177 5.47 -17.44 7.31
CA GLY A 177 4.64 -16.93 6.21
C GLY A 177 5.33 -15.96 5.25
N ALA A 178 6.61 -15.62 5.47
CA ALA A 178 7.31 -14.63 4.68
C ALA A 178 7.49 -15.10 3.22
N HIS A 179 7.28 -14.17 2.28
CA HIS A 179 7.49 -14.40 0.86
C HIS A 179 8.83 -13.83 0.41
N SER A 180 9.42 -14.44 -0.62
CA SER A 180 10.68 -14.00 -1.21
C SER A 180 10.66 -14.15 -2.72
N THR A 181 11.38 -13.27 -3.42
CA THR A 181 11.65 -13.38 -4.86
C THR A 181 13.10 -13.01 -5.13
N ARG A 182 13.89 -13.93 -5.70
CA ARG A 182 15.30 -13.69 -6.07
C ARG A 182 15.72 -14.59 -7.23
N GLY A 183 16.43 -14.03 -8.21
CA GLY A 183 16.89 -14.74 -9.40
C GLY A 183 15.75 -15.35 -10.21
N GLY A 184 14.58 -14.69 -10.25
CA GLY A 184 13.36 -15.22 -10.87
C GLY A 184 12.77 -16.45 -10.17
N VAL A 185 13.19 -16.76 -8.94
CA VAL A 185 12.58 -17.80 -8.10
C VAL A 185 11.72 -17.12 -7.04
N ARG A 186 10.49 -17.59 -6.87
CA ARG A 186 9.58 -17.15 -5.80
C ARG A 186 9.35 -18.30 -4.82
N TRP A 187 9.36 -17.98 -3.53
CA TRP A 187 9.05 -18.94 -2.48
C TRP A 187 8.33 -18.29 -1.30
N LYS A 188 7.67 -19.14 -0.52
CA LYS A 188 6.98 -18.78 0.71
C LYS A 188 7.46 -19.67 1.84
N ASN A 189 7.73 -19.09 3.00
CA ASN A 189 8.02 -19.85 4.22
C ASN A 189 6.74 -20.47 4.80
N LEU A 190 6.89 -21.53 5.60
CA LEU A 190 5.80 -22.16 6.35
C LEU A 190 4.92 -21.10 7.03
N SER A 191 3.60 -21.20 6.81
CA SER A 191 2.63 -20.21 7.31
C SER A 191 2.17 -20.47 8.74
N GLU A 192 2.35 -21.70 9.22
CA GLU A 192 1.99 -22.09 10.58
C GLU A 192 3.18 -21.86 11.51
N THR A 193 2.99 -21.01 12.52
CA THR A 193 4.05 -20.56 13.43
C THR A 193 4.75 -21.72 14.12
N ALA A 194 4.00 -22.70 14.65
CA ALA A 194 4.57 -23.85 15.33
C ALA A 194 5.47 -24.68 14.39
N ARG A 195 5.00 -24.97 13.17
CA ARG A 195 5.80 -25.70 12.17
C ARG A 195 7.02 -24.92 11.71
N TYR A 196 6.91 -23.60 11.57
CA TYR A 196 8.04 -22.74 11.21
C TYR A 196 9.13 -22.78 12.29
N VAL A 197 8.77 -22.58 13.56
CA VAL A 197 9.72 -22.61 14.68
C VAL A 197 10.41 -23.96 14.77
N ASP A 198 9.64 -25.04 14.74
CA ASP A 198 10.12 -26.42 14.82
C ASP A 198 11.03 -26.79 13.62
N ALA A 199 10.78 -26.24 12.44
CA ALA A 199 11.68 -26.37 11.29
C ALA A 199 13.01 -25.62 11.51
N VAL A 200 12.96 -24.38 12.00
CA VAL A 200 14.16 -23.58 12.30
C VAL A 200 15.04 -24.23 13.36
N GLU A 201 14.44 -24.68 14.47
CA GLU A 201 15.16 -25.30 15.59
C GLU A 201 15.89 -26.59 15.19
N ARG A 202 15.34 -27.34 14.22
CA ARG A 202 15.95 -28.56 13.68
C ARG A 202 16.88 -28.32 12.50
N GLY A 203 17.08 -27.07 12.06
CA GLY A 203 17.84 -26.75 10.85
C GLY A 203 17.21 -27.29 9.57
N ALA A 204 15.90 -27.55 9.57
CA ALA A 204 15.16 -28.04 8.42
C ALA A 204 14.76 -26.90 7.46
N PRO A 205 14.49 -27.20 6.17
CA PRO A 205 14.01 -26.18 5.23
C PRO A 205 12.68 -25.55 5.67
N VAL A 206 12.63 -24.22 5.65
CA VAL A 206 11.42 -23.45 6.01
C VAL A 206 10.56 -23.07 4.80
N ALA A 207 11.06 -23.24 3.56
CA ALA A 207 10.32 -22.91 2.35
C ALA A 207 9.32 -24.01 2.00
N GLU A 208 8.02 -23.68 1.99
CA GLU A 208 6.93 -24.61 1.70
C GLU A 208 6.64 -24.70 0.19
N THR A 209 6.68 -23.57 -0.50
CA THR A 209 6.54 -23.51 -1.96
C THR A 209 7.76 -22.83 -2.55
N ARG A 210 8.36 -23.40 -3.61
CA ARG A 210 9.49 -22.80 -4.32
C ARG A 210 9.37 -23.09 -5.80
N ARG A 211 9.29 -22.05 -6.63
CA ARG A 211 9.18 -22.21 -8.09
C ARG A 211 9.91 -21.11 -8.86
N ARG A 212 10.35 -21.44 -10.07
CA ARG A 212 10.83 -20.46 -11.05
C ARG A 212 9.62 -19.79 -11.70
N LEU A 213 9.64 -18.48 -11.79
CA LEU A 213 8.66 -17.72 -12.56
C LEU A 213 9.00 -17.78 -14.05
N SER A 214 8.01 -17.94 -14.92
CA SER A 214 8.18 -17.81 -16.36
C SER A 214 8.54 -16.36 -16.74
N VAL A 215 8.96 -16.12 -17.99
CA VAL A 215 9.15 -14.74 -18.48
C VAL A 215 7.83 -13.98 -18.45
N GLU A 216 6.74 -14.66 -18.83
CA GLU A 216 5.40 -14.10 -18.87
C GLU A 216 4.90 -13.66 -17.50
N GLU A 217 5.05 -14.50 -16.48
CA GLU A 217 4.64 -14.16 -15.11
C GLU A 217 5.41 -12.95 -14.56
N ARG A 218 6.71 -12.86 -14.85
CA ARG A 218 7.52 -11.71 -14.42
C ARG A 218 7.19 -10.44 -15.19
N LEU A 219 6.80 -10.56 -16.47
CA LEU A 219 6.32 -9.43 -17.25
C LEU A 219 5.00 -8.92 -16.67
N GLY A 220 4.04 -9.81 -16.42
CA GLY A 220 2.78 -9.47 -15.77
C GLY A 220 3.00 -8.79 -14.42
N ASP A 221 3.84 -9.36 -13.54
CA ASP A 221 4.22 -8.73 -12.26
C ASP A 221 4.77 -7.32 -12.46
N ALA A 222 5.68 -7.11 -13.42
CA ALA A 222 6.33 -5.82 -13.66
C ALA A 222 5.37 -4.76 -14.23
N LEU A 223 4.46 -5.15 -15.12
CA LEU A 223 3.42 -4.26 -15.65
C LEU A 223 2.40 -3.92 -14.56
N PHE A 224 1.89 -4.94 -13.86
CA PHE A 224 0.92 -4.80 -12.78
C PHE A 224 1.44 -3.88 -11.68
N THR A 225 2.67 -4.11 -11.19
CA THR A 225 3.25 -3.34 -10.10
C THR A 225 3.76 -1.97 -10.54
N GLY A 226 4.36 -1.86 -11.72
CA GLY A 226 4.93 -0.63 -12.25
C GLY A 226 3.87 0.42 -12.60
N LEU A 227 2.74 0.00 -13.16
CA LEU A 227 1.64 0.92 -13.50
C LEU A 227 0.90 1.47 -12.26
N ARG A 228 1.13 0.90 -11.07
CA ARG A 228 0.66 1.49 -9.82
C ARG A 228 1.34 2.82 -9.51
N LEU A 229 2.56 3.02 -10.02
CA LEU A 229 3.32 4.24 -9.78
C LEU A 229 2.79 5.40 -10.62
N ALA A 230 2.80 6.60 -10.05
CA ALA A 230 2.44 7.82 -10.79
C ALA A 230 3.38 8.12 -11.96
N GLU A 231 4.64 7.68 -11.88
CA GLU A 231 5.60 7.74 -12.99
C GLU A 231 5.38 6.65 -14.05
N GLY A 232 4.57 5.64 -13.73
CA GLY A 232 4.30 4.46 -14.54
C GLY A 232 5.55 3.69 -14.94
N ILE A 233 5.49 3.07 -16.12
CA ILE A 233 6.56 2.25 -16.68
C ILE A 233 7.23 2.93 -17.86
N ASP A 234 8.52 2.66 -18.05
CA ASP A 234 9.24 2.95 -19.29
C ASP A 234 9.10 1.74 -20.23
N VAL A 235 8.42 1.96 -21.35
CA VAL A 235 8.00 0.91 -22.29
C VAL A 235 9.21 0.19 -22.88
N ALA A 236 10.25 0.95 -23.23
CA ALA A 236 11.45 0.41 -23.85
C ALA A 236 12.33 -0.35 -22.83
N VAL A 237 12.42 0.13 -21.59
CA VAL A 237 13.15 -0.56 -20.52
C VAL A 237 12.49 -1.90 -20.18
N VAL A 238 11.17 -1.93 -20.00
CA VAL A 238 10.43 -3.16 -19.72
C VAL A 238 10.52 -4.11 -20.91
N GLY A 239 10.28 -3.61 -22.13
CA GLY A 239 10.36 -4.42 -23.34
C GLY A 239 11.72 -5.09 -23.53
N ARG A 240 12.83 -4.37 -23.32
CA ARG A 240 14.18 -4.95 -23.35
C ARG A 240 14.42 -5.98 -22.23
N ARG A 241 13.92 -5.71 -21.01
CA ARG A 241 14.12 -6.60 -19.84
C ARG A 241 13.47 -7.96 -20.04
N TYR A 242 12.30 -8.02 -20.69
CA TYR A 242 11.55 -9.27 -20.89
C TYR A 242 11.59 -9.79 -22.33
N GLY A 243 12.21 -9.06 -23.26
CA GLY A 243 12.30 -9.46 -24.67
C GLY A 243 10.96 -9.41 -25.40
N VAL A 244 10.12 -8.43 -25.08
CA VAL A 244 8.76 -8.28 -25.64
C VAL A 244 8.59 -6.88 -26.22
N ASP A 245 7.96 -6.78 -27.38
CA ASP A 245 7.45 -5.52 -27.90
C ASP A 245 6.10 -5.21 -27.24
N LEU A 246 6.12 -4.29 -26.26
CA LEU A 246 4.93 -3.94 -25.51
C LEU A 246 3.91 -3.19 -26.36
N GLU A 247 4.35 -2.30 -27.27
CA GLU A 247 3.46 -1.53 -28.12
C GLU A 247 2.71 -2.47 -29.08
N ALA A 248 3.41 -3.44 -29.68
CA ALA A 248 2.77 -4.44 -30.52
C ALA A 248 1.78 -5.32 -29.75
N ARG A 249 2.07 -5.61 -28.47
CA ARG A 249 1.25 -6.53 -27.66
C ARG A 249 0.05 -5.88 -26.99
N TYR A 250 0.21 -4.68 -26.43
CA TYR A 250 -0.79 -4.01 -25.58
C TYR A 250 -1.15 -2.60 -26.05
N GLY A 251 -0.52 -2.09 -27.12
CA GLY A 251 -0.73 -0.71 -27.58
C GLY A 251 -2.19 -0.41 -27.95
N ALA A 252 -2.93 -1.39 -28.47
CA ALA A 252 -4.35 -1.23 -28.74
C ALA A 252 -5.18 -1.06 -27.45
N ASP A 253 -4.91 -1.86 -26.42
CA ASP A 253 -5.59 -1.75 -25.12
C ASP A 253 -5.26 -0.42 -24.45
N VAL A 254 -3.97 -0.05 -24.43
CA VAL A 254 -3.50 1.24 -23.90
C VAL A 254 -4.12 2.41 -24.64
N GLY A 255 -4.24 2.33 -25.97
CA GLY A 255 -4.90 3.36 -26.79
C GLY A 255 -6.34 3.62 -26.34
N ARG A 256 -7.13 2.56 -26.11
CA ARG A 256 -8.51 2.71 -25.58
C ARG A 256 -8.53 3.36 -24.20
N PHE A 257 -7.58 3.02 -23.33
CA PHE A 257 -7.49 3.60 -21.99
C PHE A 257 -7.04 5.07 -22.03
N VAL A 258 -6.21 5.45 -23.00
CA VAL A 258 -5.84 6.85 -23.26
C VAL A 258 -7.05 7.64 -23.77
N ASP A 259 -7.79 7.09 -24.74
CA ASP A 259 -9.00 7.73 -25.27
C ASP A 259 -10.08 7.92 -24.20
N ALA A 260 -10.17 6.99 -23.25
CA ALA A 260 -11.04 7.09 -22.07
C ALA A 260 -10.52 8.03 -20.96
N GLY A 261 -9.31 8.57 -21.08
CA GLY A 261 -8.70 9.45 -20.09
C GLY A 261 -8.17 8.75 -18.83
N TRP A 262 -8.03 7.43 -18.86
CA TRP A 262 -7.54 6.63 -17.73
C TRP A 262 -6.04 6.40 -17.76
N MET A 263 -5.42 6.51 -18.94
CA MET A 263 -3.97 6.38 -19.11
C MET A 263 -3.38 7.56 -19.87
N ILE A 264 -2.07 7.74 -19.71
CA ILE A 264 -1.26 8.65 -20.50
C ILE A 264 -0.12 7.82 -21.10
N ALA A 265 -0.05 7.79 -22.43
CA ALA A 265 1.07 7.24 -23.19
C ALA A 265 1.85 8.40 -23.81
N ALA A 266 2.95 8.82 -23.17
CA ALA A 266 3.73 9.97 -23.62
C ALA A 266 5.20 9.85 -23.21
N GLY A 267 6.11 10.31 -24.08
CA GLY A 267 7.55 10.30 -23.79
C GLY A 267 8.14 8.91 -23.55
N GLY A 268 7.61 7.89 -24.21
CA GLY A 268 8.04 6.49 -24.05
C GLY A 268 7.58 5.83 -22.73
N ARG A 269 6.64 6.46 -22.01
CA ARG A 269 6.08 5.94 -20.77
C ARG A 269 4.59 5.72 -20.86
N TRP A 270 4.13 4.67 -20.17
CA TRP A 270 2.72 4.43 -19.89
C TRP A 270 2.48 4.64 -18.40
N ARG A 271 1.49 5.46 -18.04
CA ARG A 271 1.11 5.71 -16.65
C ARG A 271 -0.40 5.92 -16.53
N LEU A 272 -0.95 5.60 -15.37
CA LEU A 272 -2.35 5.87 -15.05
C LEU A 272 -2.55 7.37 -14.80
N THR A 273 -3.72 7.91 -15.16
CA THR A 273 -4.21 9.17 -14.61
C THR A 273 -4.74 8.96 -13.20
N ARG A 274 -5.06 10.04 -12.48
CA ARG A 274 -5.73 9.95 -11.17
C ARG A 274 -7.04 9.16 -11.25
N ALA A 275 -7.80 9.34 -12.33
CA ALA A 275 -9.01 8.57 -12.60
C ALA A 275 -8.69 7.09 -12.93
N GLY A 276 -7.63 6.82 -13.70
CA GLY A 276 -7.19 5.45 -13.96
C GLY A 276 -6.69 4.70 -12.72
N MET A 277 -6.08 5.40 -11.76
CA MET A 277 -5.64 4.79 -10.49
C MET A 277 -6.82 4.31 -9.64
N LEU A 278 -7.94 5.04 -9.66
CA LEU A 278 -9.15 4.67 -8.94
C LEU A 278 -9.73 3.33 -9.43
N ILE A 279 -9.69 3.08 -10.74
CA ILE A 279 -10.17 1.83 -11.37
C ILE A 279 -9.02 0.93 -11.82
N SER A 280 -7.90 1.00 -11.10
CA SER A 280 -6.67 0.35 -11.52
C SER A 280 -6.81 -1.17 -11.57
N ASN A 281 -7.62 -1.78 -10.71
CA ASN A 281 -7.82 -3.23 -10.70
C ASN A 281 -8.34 -3.74 -12.05
N GLU A 282 -9.32 -3.05 -12.64
CA GLU A 282 -9.90 -3.38 -13.95
C GLU A 282 -8.87 -3.20 -15.07
N LEU A 283 -8.15 -2.08 -15.08
CA LEU A 283 -7.17 -1.79 -16.13
C LEU A 283 -5.99 -2.77 -16.08
N LEU A 284 -5.47 -3.03 -14.87
CA LEU A 284 -4.28 -3.84 -14.67
C LEU A 284 -4.52 -5.32 -14.99
N SER A 285 -5.77 -5.79 -14.91
CA SER A 285 -6.17 -7.15 -15.32
C SER A 285 -5.84 -7.46 -16.79
N THR A 286 -5.68 -6.44 -17.64
CA THR A 286 -5.32 -6.60 -19.05
C THR A 286 -3.89 -7.14 -19.24
N PHE A 287 -3.01 -6.95 -18.24
CA PHE A 287 -1.59 -7.26 -18.34
C PHE A 287 -1.17 -8.54 -17.63
N VAL A 288 -2.09 -9.24 -16.94
CA VAL A 288 -1.81 -10.41 -16.09
C VAL A 288 -2.60 -11.65 -16.52
#